data_AF-A0A060Y1D3-F1
#
_entry.id   AF-A0A060Y1D3-F1
#
_cell.length_a   1.000
_cell.length_b   1.000
_cell.length_c   1.000
_cell.angle_alpha   90.00
_cell.angle_beta   90.00
_cell.angle_gamma   90.00
#
_symmetry.space_group_name_H-M   'P 1'
#
loop_
_entity.id
_entity.type
_entity.pdbx_description
1 polymer ?
#
loop_
_entity_poly.entity_id
_entity_poly.type
_entity_poly.pdbx_seq_one_letter_code
_entity_poly.pdbx_strand_id
1 'polypeptide(L)'
;MVLAWQASEDPCSSLLRRDIPDNILTKVPREWSYTLQTPKGRESAKSVVNLALQALSFIYTNLPSAVASLPLPVRFLFHTAEKHLSQHARQLRSTGLLLWALLSCLCQCLEDPNSLELLCGLPLDRGAKERLALLSECLQGTMGQGQQKGVPKPTVHKVLQALEERRPKWCSMQLQKARKLCSER
;
A
#
# COMPACT_ATOMS: atom_id res chain seq x y z
N MET A 1 -14.27 -41.26 -7.38
CA MET A 1 -12.82 -41.40 -7.61
C MET A 1 -12.22 -40.00 -7.51
N VAL A 2 -11.45 -39.75 -6.46
CA VAL A 2 -10.84 -38.45 -6.13
C VAL A 2 -9.63 -38.25 -7.03
N LEU A 3 -9.53 -37.10 -7.73
CA LEU A 3 -8.29 -36.65 -8.35
C LEU A 3 -7.84 -35.37 -7.68
N ALA A 4 -6.68 -35.50 -7.04
CA ALA A 4 -6.02 -34.52 -6.21
C ALA A 4 -5.55 -33.32 -7.03
N TRP A 5 -5.75 -32.14 -6.46
CA TRP A 5 -5.18 -30.88 -6.94
C TRP A 5 -3.65 -30.91 -6.79
N GLN A 6 -2.91 -30.77 -7.90
CA GLN A 6 -1.48 -30.43 -7.86
C GLN A 6 -1.35 -28.90 -7.82
N ALA A 7 -0.79 -28.40 -6.73
CA ALA A 7 -0.43 -27.01 -6.58
C ALA A 7 0.85 -26.73 -7.38
N SER A 8 0.78 -25.78 -8.30
CA SER A 8 1.91 -25.21 -9.04
C SER A 8 2.78 -24.40 -8.06
N GLU A 9 4.08 -24.71 -8.01
CA GLU A 9 5.05 -23.98 -7.19
C GLU A 9 5.41 -22.61 -7.79
N ASP A 10 5.57 -21.61 -6.93
CA ASP A 10 5.92 -20.22 -7.27
C ASP A 10 7.40 -20.07 -7.72
N PRO A 11 7.67 -19.45 -8.89
CA PRO A 11 9.03 -19.28 -9.40
C PRO A 11 9.88 -18.29 -8.57
N CYS A 12 9.28 -17.40 -7.78
CA CYS A 12 10.03 -16.45 -6.95
C CYS A 12 10.53 -17.02 -5.61
N SER A 13 10.04 -18.20 -5.20
CA SER A 13 10.59 -18.91 -4.04
C SER A 13 11.96 -19.56 -4.35
N SER A 14 12.28 -19.78 -5.63
CA SER A 14 13.38 -20.65 -6.06
C SER A 14 14.78 -20.05 -5.93
N LEU A 15 14.93 -18.72 -5.89
CA LEU A 15 16.27 -18.09 -5.87
C LEU A 15 16.93 -18.06 -4.48
N LEU A 16 16.14 -18.21 -3.40
CA LEU A 16 16.64 -18.40 -2.02
C LEU A 16 16.37 -19.81 -1.48
N ARG A 17 15.80 -20.70 -2.30
CA ARG A 17 15.42 -22.07 -1.95
C ARG A 17 16.36 -23.06 -2.61
N ARG A 18 17.65 -22.93 -2.31
CA ARG A 18 18.51 -24.11 -2.35
C ARG A 18 18.33 -24.76 -0.99
N ASP A 19 17.55 -25.84 -0.97
CA ASP A 19 17.61 -26.79 0.14
C ASP A 19 19.08 -27.15 0.33
N ILE A 20 19.66 -26.66 1.41
CA ILE A 20 21.05 -26.95 1.78
C ILE A 20 21.07 -28.45 2.06
N PRO A 21 21.80 -29.26 1.28
CA PRO A 21 21.77 -30.70 1.48
C PRO A 21 22.22 -31.04 2.91
N ASP A 22 21.58 -32.04 3.51
CA ASP A 22 21.76 -32.40 4.93
C ASP A 22 23.23 -32.69 5.30
N ASN A 23 24.04 -33.07 4.31
CA ASN A 23 25.47 -33.29 4.46
C ASN A 23 26.29 -32.00 4.77
N ILE A 24 25.74 -30.81 4.49
CA ILE A 24 26.33 -29.51 4.84
C ILE A 24 25.86 -29.11 6.24
N LEU A 25 24.58 -29.28 6.56
CA LEU A 25 24.02 -28.96 7.89
C LEU A 25 24.71 -29.75 9.01
N THR A 26 25.10 -31.00 8.73
CA THR A 26 25.85 -31.84 9.67
C THR A 26 27.31 -31.42 9.89
N LYS A 27 27.85 -30.56 9.01
CA LYS A 27 29.22 -30.03 9.09
C LYS A 27 29.31 -28.59 9.63
N VAL A 28 28.17 -27.93 9.84
CA VAL A 28 28.15 -26.57 10.43
C VAL A 28 28.53 -26.68 11.92
N PRO A 29 29.54 -25.92 12.38
CA PRO A 29 29.91 -25.91 13.79
C PRO A 29 28.72 -25.50 14.66
N ARG A 30 28.42 -26.29 15.70
CA ARG A 30 27.27 -26.05 16.61
C ARG A 30 27.33 -24.68 17.30
N GLU A 31 28.53 -24.14 17.44
CA GLU A 31 28.84 -22.84 18.03
C GLU A 31 28.34 -21.66 17.17
N TRP A 32 28.04 -21.88 15.88
CA TRP A 32 27.49 -20.83 14.99
C TRP A 32 25.99 -20.58 15.19
N SER A 33 25.29 -21.37 16.02
CA SER A 33 23.87 -21.16 16.37
C SER A 33 22.94 -20.94 15.17
N TYR A 34 23.18 -21.63 14.05
CA TYR A 34 22.39 -21.44 12.83
C TYR A 34 20.96 -21.98 13.02
N THR A 35 19.99 -21.09 13.19
CA THR A 35 18.56 -21.44 13.24
C THR A 35 17.97 -21.33 11.84
N LEU A 36 17.59 -22.47 11.27
CA LEU A 36 16.89 -22.55 9.99
C LEU A 36 15.51 -21.90 10.17
N GLN A 37 15.31 -20.69 9.63
CA GLN A 37 13.99 -20.08 9.60
C GLN A 37 13.10 -20.91 8.66
N THR A 38 12.24 -21.73 9.24
CA THR A 38 11.22 -22.46 8.49
C THR A 38 10.16 -21.46 8.01
N PRO A 39 9.64 -21.58 6.77
CA PRO A 39 8.66 -20.65 6.19
C PRO A 39 7.25 -20.81 6.77
N LYS A 40 7.13 -21.23 8.04
CA LYS A 40 5.86 -21.39 8.75
C LYS A 40 5.69 -20.35 9.85
N GLY A 41 6.26 -19.16 9.64
CA GLY A 41 5.92 -17.99 10.44
C GLY A 41 4.56 -17.48 10.00
N ARG A 42 3.50 -17.89 10.70
CA ARG A 42 2.19 -17.25 10.61
C ARG A 42 2.41 -15.76 10.90
N GLU A 43 2.48 -14.92 9.86
CA GLU A 43 2.68 -13.48 10.04
C GLU A 43 1.63 -12.97 11.03
N SER A 44 2.09 -12.37 12.13
CA SER A 44 1.18 -11.89 13.16
C SER A 44 0.32 -10.78 12.56
N ALA A 45 -0.97 -10.72 12.89
CA ALA A 45 -1.81 -9.58 12.51
C ALA A 45 -1.17 -8.21 12.90
N LYS A 46 -0.30 -8.21 13.92
CA LYS A 46 0.50 -7.04 14.33
C LYS A 46 1.55 -6.62 13.27
N SER A 47 2.20 -7.55 12.56
CA SER A 47 3.20 -7.21 11.53
C SER A 47 2.53 -6.60 10.30
N VAL A 48 1.38 -7.15 9.88
CA VAL A 48 0.59 -6.63 8.76
C VAL A 48 0.10 -5.20 9.04
N VAL A 49 -0.41 -4.94 10.25
CA VAL A 49 -0.84 -3.59 10.66
C VAL A 49 0.33 -2.60 10.67
N ASN A 50 1.49 -3.00 11.20
CA ASN A 50 2.68 -2.14 11.22
C ASN A 50 3.18 -1.83 9.81
N LEU A 51 3.19 -2.82 8.91
CA LEU A 51 3.59 -2.61 7.52
C LEU A 51 2.65 -1.65 6.79
N ALA A 52 1.33 -1.83 6.94
CA ALA A 52 0.35 -0.91 6.37
C ALA A 52 0.52 0.51 6.92
N LEU A 53 0.78 0.66 8.22
CA LEU A 53 1.03 1.94 8.86
C LEU A 53 2.31 2.62 8.32
N GLN A 54 3.39 1.86 8.12
CA GLN A 54 4.61 2.35 7.50
C GLN A 54 4.41 2.77 6.05
N ALA A 55 3.70 1.96 5.26
CA ALA A 55 3.40 2.26 3.86
C ALA A 55 2.52 3.52 3.72
N LEU A 56 1.47 3.66 4.54
CA LEU A 56 0.66 4.89 4.59
C LEU A 56 1.51 6.10 4.98
N SER A 57 2.36 5.95 5.99
CA SER A 57 3.28 7.02 6.42
C SER A 57 4.23 7.41 5.30
N PHE A 58 4.74 6.45 4.53
CA PHE A 58 5.59 6.71 3.38
C PHE A 58 4.85 7.50 2.30
N ILE A 59 3.65 7.05 1.92
CA ILE A 59 2.83 7.70 0.87
C ILE A 59 2.53 9.15 1.26
N TYR A 60 2.00 9.38 2.45
CA TYR A 60 1.64 10.74 2.89
C TYR A 60 2.84 11.65 3.11
N THR A 61 3.99 11.12 3.53
CA THR A 61 5.21 11.94 3.67
C THR A 61 5.73 12.41 2.32
N ASN A 62 5.65 11.56 1.30
CA ASN A 62 6.15 11.85 -0.04
C ASN A 62 5.11 12.53 -0.95
N LEU A 63 3.84 12.58 -0.55
CA LEU A 63 2.75 13.15 -1.35
C LEU A 63 3.02 14.62 -1.75
N PRO A 64 3.47 15.53 -0.87
CA PRO A 64 3.82 16.89 -1.28
C PRO A 64 4.90 16.94 -2.37
N SER A 65 5.95 16.13 -2.21
CA SER A 65 7.06 16.04 -3.18
C SER A 65 6.58 15.49 -4.53
N ALA A 66 5.72 14.46 -4.52
CA ALA A 66 5.13 13.91 -5.73
C ALA A 66 4.31 14.97 -6.48
N VAL A 67 3.52 15.77 -5.77
CA VAL A 67 2.75 16.87 -6.37
C VAL A 67 3.66 17.97 -6.93
N ALA A 68 4.71 18.35 -6.20
CA ALA A 68 5.68 19.34 -6.65
C ALA A 68 6.39 18.90 -7.95
N SER A 69 6.61 17.59 -8.12
CA SER A 69 7.25 17.02 -9.31
C SER A 69 6.36 17.02 -10.55
N LEU A 70 5.05 17.25 -10.41
CA LEU A 70 4.14 17.27 -11.56
C LEU A 70 4.37 18.51 -12.44
N PRO A 71 4.31 18.35 -13.78
CA PRO A 71 4.38 19.48 -14.69
C PRO A 71 3.34 20.55 -14.35
N LEU A 72 3.76 21.81 -14.43
CA LEU A 72 2.87 22.97 -14.19
C LEU A 72 1.56 22.91 -14.99
N PRO A 73 1.54 22.51 -16.28
CA PRO A 73 0.28 22.38 -17.02
C PRO A 73 -0.71 21.40 -16.38
N VAL A 74 -0.24 20.27 -15.84
CA VAL A 74 -1.09 19.28 -15.17
C VAL A 74 -1.70 19.91 -13.91
N ARG A 75 -0.87 20.52 -13.06
CA ARG A 75 -1.37 21.20 -11.83
C ARG A 75 -2.38 22.29 -12.16
N PHE A 76 -2.13 23.09 -13.19
CA PHE A 76 -3.01 24.16 -13.65
C PHE A 76 -4.37 23.64 -14.15
N LEU A 77 -4.37 22.57 -14.97
CA LEU A 77 -5.60 21.97 -15.49
C LEU A 77 -6.50 21.47 -14.35
N PHE A 78 -5.93 20.71 -13.41
CA PHE A 78 -6.68 20.21 -12.26
C PHE A 78 -7.17 21.34 -11.34
N HIS A 79 -6.37 22.38 -11.11
CA HIS A 79 -6.78 23.55 -10.33
C HIS A 79 -7.96 24.29 -10.99
N THR A 80 -7.92 24.45 -12.32
CA THR A 80 -9.00 25.08 -13.08
C THR A 80 -10.27 24.24 -13.06
N ALA A 81 -10.16 22.93 -13.30
CA ALA A 81 -11.27 21.98 -13.23
C ALA A 81 -11.91 21.94 -11.83
N GLU A 82 -11.10 22.00 -10.76
CA GLU A 82 -11.60 22.03 -9.38
C GLU A 82 -12.51 23.25 -9.13
N LYS A 83 -12.19 24.43 -9.69
CA LYS A 83 -13.06 25.63 -9.55
C LYS A 83 -14.45 25.39 -10.13
N HIS A 84 -14.53 24.73 -11.29
CA HIS A 84 -15.80 24.43 -11.94
C HIS A 84 -16.59 23.32 -11.23
N LEU A 85 -15.91 22.34 -10.61
CA LEU A 85 -16.55 21.19 -9.96
C LEU A 85 -16.87 21.38 -8.47
N SER A 86 -16.17 22.30 -7.78
CA SER A 86 -16.26 22.50 -6.31
C SER A 86 -17.64 22.92 -5.79
N GLN A 87 -18.54 23.37 -6.68
CA GLN A 87 -19.94 23.65 -6.35
C GLN A 87 -20.73 22.38 -5.97
N HIS A 88 -20.34 21.21 -6.50
CA HIS A 88 -21.15 19.97 -6.43
C HIS A 88 -20.57 18.87 -5.52
N ALA A 89 -19.31 18.97 -5.07
CA ALA A 89 -18.63 17.87 -4.38
C ALA A 89 -18.00 18.28 -3.03
N ARG A 90 -18.68 17.97 -1.90
CA ARG A 90 -18.16 18.20 -0.54
C ARG A 90 -16.86 17.44 -0.24
N GLN A 91 -16.68 16.23 -0.77
CA GLN A 91 -15.46 15.43 -0.57
C GLN A 91 -14.24 15.99 -1.32
N LEU A 92 -14.45 16.65 -2.46
CA LEU A 92 -13.39 17.37 -3.17
C LEU A 92 -12.85 18.55 -2.35
N ARG A 93 -13.67 19.15 -1.47
CA ARG A 93 -13.29 20.36 -0.72
C ARG A 93 -12.21 20.12 0.32
N SER A 94 -12.03 18.91 0.84
CA SER A 94 -10.98 18.62 1.81
C SER A 94 -9.68 18.16 1.14
N THR A 95 -9.78 17.25 0.16
CA THR A 95 -8.63 16.61 -0.48
C THR A 95 -8.13 17.36 -1.71
N GLY A 96 -8.98 18.06 -2.45
CA GLY A 96 -8.65 18.69 -3.74
C GLY A 96 -8.68 17.68 -4.90
N LEU A 97 -9.00 18.15 -6.11
CA LEU A 97 -9.26 17.27 -7.25
C LEU A 97 -8.01 16.50 -7.70
N LEU A 98 -6.86 17.19 -7.76
CA LEU A 98 -5.59 16.57 -8.16
C LEU A 98 -5.17 15.46 -7.20
N LEU A 99 -5.19 15.73 -5.89
CA LEU A 99 -4.81 14.72 -4.89
C LEU A 99 -5.79 13.55 -4.89
N TRP A 100 -7.08 13.83 -5.07
CA TRP A 100 -8.09 12.78 -5.18
C TRP A 100 -7.82 11.88 -6.39
N ALA A 101 -7.50 12.44 -7.56
CA ALA A 101 -7.18 11.68 -8.76
C ALA A 101 -5.90 10.85 -8.59
N LEU A 102 -4.83 11.43 -8.04
CA LEU A 102 -3.56 10.74 -7.80
C LEU A 102 -3.74 9.55 -6.84
N LEU A 103 -4.39 9.77 -5.70
CA LEU A 103 -4.59 8.73 -4.71
C LEU A 103 -5.58 7.66 -5.20
N SER A 104 -6.61 8.05 -5.98
CA SER A 104 -7.52 7.09 -6.61
C SER A 104 -6.81 6.23 -7.65
N CYS A 105 -5.94 6.83 -8.47
CA CYS A 105 -5.10 6.09 -9.41
C CYS A 105 -4.16 5.12 -8.68
N LEU A 106 -3.52 5.57 -7.60
CA LEU A 106 -2.70 4.70 -6.75
C LEU A 106 -3.51 3.52 -6.19
N CYS A 107 -4.71 3.77 -5.66
CA CYS A 107 -5.59 2.70 -5.16
C CYS A 107 -5.93 1.69 -6.25
N GLN A 108 -6.26 2.15 -7.45
CA GLN A 108 -6.55 1.28 -8.60
C GLN A 108 -5.33 0.43 -8.99
N CYS A 109 -4.13 1.02 -9.02
CA CYS A 109 -2.90 0.28 -9.30
C CYS A 109 -2.59 -0.77 -8.22
N LEU A 110 -2.91 -0.50 -6.96
CA LEU A 110 -2.74 -1.45 -5.85
C LEU A 110 -3.78 -2.57 -5.86
N GLU A 111 -4.96 -2.33 -6.42
CA GLU A 111 -6.05 -3.31 -6.56
C GLU A 111 -5.95 -4.17 -7.82
N ASP A 112 -5.20 -3.73 -8.84
CA ASP A 112 -4.93 -4.49 -10.05
C ASP A 112 -3.56 -5.17 -10.01
N PRO A 113 -3.48 -6.43 -9.52
CA PRO A 113 -2.22 -7.14 -9.40
C PRO A 113 -1.51 -7.37 -10.74
N ASN A 114 -2.25 -7.46 -11.85
CA ASN A 114 -1.65 -7.73 -13.16
C ASN A 114 -0.88 -6.52 -13.67
N SER A 115 -1.47 -5.32 -13.53
CA SER A 115 -0.78 -4.07 -13.83
C SER A 115 0.46 -3.87 -12.97
N LEU A 116 0.39 -4.25 -11.69
CA LEU A 116 1.53 -4.09 -10.77
C LEU A 116 2.66 -5.10 -11.06
N GLU A 117 2.32 -6.35 -11.40
CA GLU A 117 3.31 -7.35 -11.86
C GLU A 117 4.03 -6.89 -13.12
N LEU A 118 3.31 -6.30 -14.08
CA LEU A 118 3.89 -5.72 -15.29
C LEU A 118 4.83 -4.55 -14.98
N LEU A 119 4.43 -3.66 -14.06
CA LEU A 119 5.23 -2.51 -13.64
C LEU A 119 6.50 -2.92 -12.89
N CYS A 120 6.40 -3.93 -12.02
CA CYS A 120 7.52 -4.41 -11.21
C CYS A 120 8.40 -5.42 -11.97
N GLY A 121 7.94 -5.97 -13.09
CA GLY A 121 8.63 -7.01 -13.85
C GLY A 121 8.78 -8.33 -13.07
N LEU A 122 7.97 -8.52 -12.02
CA LEU A 122 8.07 -9.65 -11.09
C LEU A 122 6.67 -10.14 -10.71
N PRO A 123 6.46 -11.47 -10.64
CA PRO A 123 5.20 -12.03 -10.17
C PRO A 123 5.00 -11.70 -8.69
N LEU A 124 3.78 -11.33 -8.31
CA LEU A 124 3.42 -11.06 -6.92
C LEU A 124 2.86 -12.33 -6.30
N ASP A 125 3.38 -12.69 -5.14
CA ASP A 125 2.80 -13.77 -4.35
C ASP A 125 1.42 -13.36 -3.83
N ARG A 126 0.59 -14.35 -3.49
CA ARG A 126 -0.75 -14.10 -2.94
C ARG A 126 -0.70 -13.21 -1.70
N GLY A 127 0.32 -13.35 -0.86
CA GLY A 127 0.49 -12.54 0.34
C GLY A 127 0.77 -11.06 0.04
N ALA A 128 1.61 -10.74 -0.93
CA ALA A 128 1.79 -9.35 -1.39
C ALA A 128 0.49 -8.77 -1.95
N LYS A 129 -0.25 -9.52 -2.77
CA LYS A 129 -1.54 -9.07 -3.34
C LYS A 129 -2.53 -8.69 -2.25
N GLU A 130 -2.68 -9.52 -1.22
CA GLU A 130 -3.57 -9.24 -0.08
C GLU A 130 -3.11 -8.03 0.74
N ARG A 131 -1.79 -7.82 0.90
CA ARG A 131 -1.22 -6.65 1.60
C ARG A 131 -1.41 -5.34 0.82
N LEU A 132 -1.24 -5.37 -0.50
CA LEU A 132 -1.46 -4.20 -1.37
C LEU A 132 -2.95 -3.83 -1.43
N ALA A 133 -3.84 -4.83 -1.49
CA ALA A 133 -5.28 -4.61 -1.40
C ALA A 133 -5.67 -3.95 -0.04
N LEU A 134 -5.12 -4.45 1.07
CA LEU A 134 -5.32 -3.83 2.39
C LEU A 134 -4.84 -2.37 2.41
N LEU A 135 -3.69 -2.08 1.80
CA LEU A 135 -3.16 -0.73 1.70
C LEU A 135 -4.10 0.20 0.90
N SER A 136 -4.63 -0.27 -0.23
CA SER A 136 -5.64 0.45 -1.01
C SER A 136 -6.89 0.78 -0.17
N GLU A 137 -7.41 -0.20 0.58
CA GLU A 137 -8.56 0.02 1.46
C GLU A 137 -8.26 1.05 2.55
N CYS A 138 -7.04 1.03 3.11
CA CYS A 138 -6.62 2.01 4.10
C CYS A 138 -6.52 3.43 3.50
N LEU A 139 -5.99 3.58 2.28
CA LEU A 139 -5.94 4.87 1.57
C LEU A 139 -7.34 5.42 1.25
N GLN A 140 -8.26 4.56 0.80
CA GLN A 140 -9.64 4.95 0.60
C GLN A 140 -10.31 5.38 1.92
N GLY A 141 -9.96 4.72 3.03
CA GLY A 141 -10.40 5.06 4.38
C GLY A 141 -9.93 6.46 4.82
N THR A 142 -8.66 6.81 4.60
CA THR A 142 -8.12 8.13 4.94
C THR A 142 -8.65 9.25 4.04
N MET A 143 -9.04 8.96 2.81
CA MET A 143 -9.67 9.92 1.89
C MET A 143 -11.16 10.18 2.17
N GLY A 144 -11.76 9.47 3.14
CA GLY A 144 -13.20 9.55 3.41
C GLY A 144 -14.08 8.82 2.39
N GLN A 145 -13.49 8.03 1.48
CA GLN A 145 -14.21 7.16 0.53
C GLN A 145 -14.66 5.85 1.19
N GLY A 146 -14.02 5.44 2.29
CA GLY A 146 -14.34 4.20 3.00
C GLY A 146 -15.78 4.08 3.49
N GLN A 147 -16.55 5.16 3.59
CA GLN A 147 -17.99 5.09 3.94
C GLN A 147 -18.88 4.63 2.78
N GLN A 148 -18.43 4.68 1.52
CA GLN A 148 -19.28 4.32 0.37
C GLN A 148 -19.27 2.84 -0.01
N LYS A 149 -18.28 2.06 0.46
CA LYS A 149 -18.12 0.63 0.10
C LYS A 149 -18.52 -0.37 1.20
N GLY A 150 -19.36 0.05 2.16
CA GLY A 150 -19.81 -0.79 3.28
C GLY A 150 -18.93 -0.67 4.52
N VAL A 151 -19.13 -1.56 5.49
CA VAL A 151 -18.39 -1.52 6.77
C VAL A 151 -16.91 -1.85 6.53
N PRO A 152 -15.96 -0.95 6.86
CA PRO A 152 -14.54 -1.21 6.63
C PRO A 152 -14.07 -2.42 7.44
N LYS A 153 -13.19 -3.23 6.84
CA LYS A 153 -12.64 -4.42 7.52
C LYS A 153 -12.04 -4.02 8.88
N PRO A 154 -12.18 -4.86 9.93
CA PRO A 154 -11.63 -4.56 11.26
C PRO A 154 -10.13 -4.24 11.23
N THR A 155 -9.37 -4.86 10.32
CA THR A 155 -7.94 -4.59 10.12
C THR A 155 -7.69 -3.17 9.62
N VAL A 156 -8.50 -2.65 8.69
CA VAL A 156 -8.40 -1.27 8.19
C VAL A 156 -8.66 -0.29 9.33
N HIS A 157 -9.72 -0.51 10.12
CA HIS A 157 -10.02 0.36 11.26
C HIS A 157 -8.87 0.40 12.27
N LYS A 158 -8.26 -0.76 12.58
CA LYS A 158 -7.09 -0.84 13.46
C LYS A 158 -5.88 -0.07 12.92
N VAL A 159 -5.61 -0.15 11.61
CA VAL A 159 -4.51 0.60 10.98
C VAL A 159 -4.77 2.11 11.09
N LEU A 160 -5.97 2.56 10.75
CA LEU A 160 -6.33 3.98 10.79
C LEU A 160 -6.33 4.52 12.23
N GLN A 161 -6.85 3.77 13.19
CA GLN A 161 -6.81 4.11 14.59
C GLN A 161 -5.37 4.20 15.11
N ALA A 162 -4.54 3.19 14.83
CA ALA A 162 -3.14 3.19 15.26
C ALA A 162 -2.35 4.35 14.63
N LEU A 163 -2.69 4.75 13.40
CA LEU A 163 -2.09 5.90 12.74
C LEU A 163 -2.50 7.21 13.43
N GLU A 164 -3.78 7.37 13.77
CA GLU A 164 -4.27 8.56 14.49
C GLU A 164 -3.71 8.66 15.91
N GLU A 165 -3.60 7.53 16.62
CA GLU A 165 -3.00 7.46 17.96
C GLU A 165 -1.51 7.82 17.94
N ARG A 166 -0.75 7.35 16.93
CA ARG A 166 0.68 7.64 16.81
C ARG A 166 0.96 9.05 16.27
N ARG A 167 0.12 9.55 15.38
CA ARG A 167 0.31 10.82 14.66
C ARG A 167 -1.04 11.48 14.38
N PRO A 168 -1.62 12.17 15.38
CA PRO A 168 -2.95 12.76 15.24
C PRO A 168 -2.98 13.82 14.15
N LYS A 169 -4.03 13.82 13.32
CA LYS A 169 -4.26 14.75 12.20
C LYS A 169 -3.15 14.80 11.15
N TRP A 170 -2.18 13.90 11.19
CA TRP A 170 -0.99 14.01 10.36
C TRP A 170 -1.30 13.79 8.87
N CYS A 171 -2.17 12.83 8.55
CA CYS A 171 -2.61 12.62 7.16
C CYS A 171 -3.31 13.87 6.60
N SER A 172 -4.20 14.49 7.39
CA SER A 172 -4.86 15.74 6.97
C SER A 172 -3.87 16.89 6.77
N MET A 173 -2.82 16.99 7.60
CA MET A 173 -1.78 18.00 7.42
C MET A 173 -0.97 17.77 6.14
N GLN A 174 -0.61 16.52 5.83
CA GLN A 174 0.10 16.20 4.59
C GLN A 174 -0.74 16.46 3.34
N LEU A 175 -2.03 16.10 3.38
CA LEU A 175 -2.98 16.45 2.32
C LEU A 175 -3.08 17.96 2.13
N GLN A 176 -3.19 18.73 3.20
CA GLN A 176 -3.27 20.19 3.11
C GLN A 176 -1.98 20.79 2.55
N LYS A 177 -0.80 20.30 2.96
CA LYS A 177 0.49 20.73 2.39
C LYS A 177 0.57 20.45 0.91
N ALA A 178 0.28 19.21 0.50
CA ALA A 178 0.27 18.81 -0.89
C ALA A 178 -0.72 19.65 -1.72
N ARG A 179 -1.89 19.98 -1.15
CA ARG A 179 -2.90 20.79 -1.84
C ARG A 179 -2.44 22.22 -2.09
N LYS A 180 -1.70 22.83 -1.16
CA LYS A 180 -1.14 24.17 -1.36
C LYS A 180 -0.23 24.22 -2.60
N LEU A 181 0.60 23.19 -2.77
CA LEU A 181 1.51 23.04 -3.93
C LEU A 181 0.79 22.87 -5.27
N CYS A 182 -0.49 22.45 -5.26
CA CYS A 182 -1.32 22.41 -6.46
C CYS A 182 -1.68 23.80 -6.99
N SER A 183 -1.68 24.81 -6.10
CA SER A 183 -2.07 26.19 -6.39
C SER A 183 -0.90 27.19 -6.37
N GLU A 184 0.25 26.77 -5.85
CA GLU A 184 1.45 27.60 -5.75
C GLU A 184 2.06 27.77 -7.16
N ARG A 185 2.08 29.03 -7.61
CA ARG A 185 2.56 29.47 -8.93
C ARG A 185 4.07 29.64 -8.92
#